data_AF-A0A9W6NCD6-F1
#
_entry.id   AF-A0A9W6NCD6-F1
#
_cell.length_a   1.000
_cell.length_b   1.000
_cell.length_c   1.000
_cell.angle_alpha   90.00
_cell.angle_beta   90.00
_cell.angle_gamma   90.00
#
_symmetry.space_group_name_H-M   'P 1'
#
loop_
_entity.id
_entity.type
_entity.pdbx_description
1 polymer ?
#
loop_
_entity_poly.entity_id
_entity_poly.type
_entity_poly.pdbx_seq_one_letter_code
_entity_poly.pdbx_strand_id
1 'polypeptide(L)'
;MMADAIEAQMHKLKLEDDIVQIALQRRGRLRLFESIDPKRTAHLVIDMQTGFMTPGAPAEIAPAVEIIPNINRISAPLRHAVAN
;
A
#
# COMPACT_ATOMS: atom_id res chain seq x y z
N MET A 1 3.88 21.86 6.91
CA MET A 1 4.79 21.25 7.91
C MET A 1 4.50 19.77 8.16
N MET A 2 3.32 19.33 8.64
CA MET A 2 3.05 17.89 8.81
C MET A 2 2.83 17.13 7.49
N ALA A 3 2.15 17.74 6.51
CA ALA A 3 1.93 17.13 5.20
C ALA A 3 3.24 16.89 4.42
N ASP A 4 4.17 17.85 4.47
CA ASP A 4 5.47 17.77 3.80
C ASP A 4 6.37 16.67 4.42
N ALA A 5 6.22 16.41 5.73
CA ALA A 5 6.92 15.32 6.42
C ALA A 5 6.36 13.93 6.06
N ILE A 6 5.05 13.83 5.78
CA ILE A 6 4.41 12.59 5.31
C ILE A 6 4.85 12.26 3.88
N GLU A 7 5.05 13.27 3.04
CA GLU A 7 5.51 13.09 1.65
C GLU A 7 6.96 12.57 1.60
N ALA A 8 7.83 13.01 2.52
CA ALA A 8 9.20 12.51 2.66
C ALA A 8 9.29 11.07 3.21
N GLN A 9 8.23 10.57 3.85
CA GLN A 9 8.17 9.26 4.50
C GLN A 9 7.38 8.23 3.69
N MET A 10 7.01 8.54 2.43
CA MET A 10 6.41 7.54 1.54
C MET A 10 7.50 6.71 0.85
N HIS A 11 7.40 5.40 1.03
CA HIS A 11 8.16 4.43 0.26
C HIS A 11 8.12 4.76 -1.24
N LYS A 12 9.30 4.90 -1.86
CA LYS A 12 9.41 5.23 -3.29
C LYS A 12 8.89 4.06 -4.13
N LEU A 13 7.69 4.23 -4.68
CA LEU A 13 7.11 3.29 -5.62
C LEU A 13 7.83 3.40 -6.96
N LYS A 14 8.61 2.38 -7.32
CA LYS A 14 9.17 2.20 -8.66
C LYS A 14 8.72 0.86 -9.18
N LEU A 15 7.99 0.88 -10.29
CA LEU A 15 7.73 -0.32 -11.10
C LEU A 15 8.76 -0.32 -12.22
N GLU A 16 9.28 -1.50 -12.54
CA GLU A 16 10.14 -1.69 -13.69
C GLU A 16 9.36 -1.43 -15.00
N ASP A 17 10.04 -0.87 -15.99
CA ASP A 17 9.40 -0.43 -17.24
C ASP A 17 8.75 -1.60 -17.99
N ASP A 18 9.36 -2.80 -17.93
CA ASP A 18 8.81 -4.02 -18.53
C ASP A 18 7.49 -4.44 -17.86
N ILE A 19 7.37 -4.31 -16.53
CA ILE A 19 6.11 -4.55 -15.81
C ILE A 19 5.04 -3.55 -16.24
N VAL A 20 5.40 -2.28 -16.41
CA VAL A 20 4.48 -1.25 -16.92
C VAL A 20 4.03 -1.60 -18.34
N GLN A 21 4.95 -1.98 -19.23
CA GLN A 21 4.62 -2.36 -20.59
C GLN A 21 3.70 -3.58 -20.64
N ILE A 22 3.96 -4.61 -19.84
CA ILE A 22 3.10 -5.80 -19.74
C ILE A 22 1.69 -5.40 -19.31
N ALA A 23 1.56 -4.52 -18.31
CA ALA A 23 0.25 -4.04 -17.86
C ALA A 23 -0.50 -3.27 -18.96
N LEU A 24 0.19 -2.38 -19.68
CA LEU A 24 -0.38 -1.60 -20.78
C LEU A 24 -0.81 -2.50 -21.95
N GLN A 25 0.01 -3.48 -22.34
CA GLN A 25 -0.32 -4.41 -23.42
C GLN A 25 -1.54 -5.29 -23.08
N ARG A 26 -1.62 -5.77 -21.84
CA ARG A 26 -2.70 -6.70 -21.42
C ARG A 26 -4.02 -5.99 -21.11
N ARG A 27 -3.97 -4.78 -20.57
CA ARG A 27 -5.14 -4.11 -19.96
C ARG A 27 -5.44 -2.73 -20.54
N GLY A 28 -4.57 -2.19 -21.39
CA GLY A 28 -4.66 -0.84 -21.96
C GLY A 28 -4.41 0.29 -20.96
N ARG A 29 -4.20 -0.02 -19.67
CA ARG A 29 -4.02 0.96 -18.59
C ARG A 29 -3.26 0.34 -17.41
N LEU A 30 -2.48 1.17 -16.71
CA LEU A 30 -1.74 0.75 -15.53
C LEU A 30 -2.65 0.60 -14.29
N ARG A 31 -3.54 1.57 -14.06
CA ARG A 31 -4.54 1.52 -12.98
C ARG A 31 -5.83 0.92 -13.54
N LEU A 32 -6.15 -0.30 -13.12
CA LEU A 32 -7.28 -1.05 -13.66
C LEU A 32 -8.64 -0.50 -13.22
N PHE A 33 -8.71 0.01 -11.98
CA PHE A 33 -9.91 0.55 -11.38
C PHE A 33 -9.74 2.04 -11.10
N GLU A 34 -10.73 2.83 -11.49
CA GLU A 34 -10.79 4.27 -11.18
C GLU A 34 -11.36 4.53 -9.78
N SER A 35 -12.21 3.61 -9.31
CA SER A 35 -12.79 3.61 -7.97
C SER A 35 -12.92 2.18 -7.45
N ILE A 36 -13.01 2.04 -6.13
CA ILE A 36 -13.15 0.76 -5.43
C ILE A 36 -14.40 0.84 -4.55
N ASP A 37 -15.29 -0.15 -4.67
CA ASP A 37 -16.43 -0.31 -3.77
C ASP A 37 -15.98 -1.05 -2.50
N PRO A 38 -15.92 -0.38 -1.33
CA PRO A 38 -15.43 -0.98 -0.12
C PRO A 38 -16.32 -2.13 0.40
N LYS A 39 -17.61 -2.18 0.01
CA LYS A 39 -18.51 -3.28 0.41
C LYS A 39 -18.30 -4.57 -0.38
N ARG A 40 -17.62 -4.48 -1.52
CA ARG A 40 -17.33 -5.61 -2.42
C ARG A 40 -15.84 -5.91 -2.54
N THR A 41 -15.03 -5.33 -1.67
CA THR A 41 -13.56 -5.42 -1.74
C THR A 41 -12.99 -5.84 -0.39
N ALA A 42 -12.05 -6.78 -0.42
CA ALA A 42 -11.23 -7.13 0.73
C ALA A 42 -9.88 -6.41 0.64
N HIS A 43 -9.42 -5.81 1.73
CA HIS A 43 -8.06 -5.27 1.87
C HIS A 43 -7.20 -6.26 2.66
N LEU A 44 -6.26 -6.90 1.97
CA LEU A 44 -5.35 -7.90 2.55
C LEU A 44 -3.99 -7.26 2.82
N VAL A 45 -3.56 -7.30 4.09
CA VAL A 45 -2.28 -6.73 4.54
C VAL A 45 -1.36 -7.89 4.89
N ILE A 46 -0.23 -8.02 4.17
CA ILE A 46 0.69 -9.16 4.28
C ILE A 46 1.94 -8.75 5.05
N ASP A 47 2.41 -9.65 5.94
CA ASP A 47 3.69 -9.57 6.63
C ASP A 47 3.98 -8.27 7.41
N MET A 48 2.94 -7.58 7.88
CA MET A 48 3.07 -6.40 8.75
C MET A 48 3.23 -6.75 10.24
N GLN A 49 3.92 -7.85 10.52
CA GLN A 49 4.28 -8.28 11.88
C GLN A 49 5.60 -7.63 12.30
N THR A 50 5.81 -7.48 13.61
CA THR A 50 6.98 -6.81 14.19
C THR A 50 8.32 -7.39 13.72
N GLY A 51 8.37 -8.69 13.40
CA GLY A 51 9.57 -9.35 12.88
C GLY A 51 10.15 -8.73 11.59
N PHE A 52 9.34 -8.00 10.81
CA PHE A 52 9.79 -7.26 9.62
C PHE A 52 9.97 -5.76 9.85
N MET A 53 9.48 -5.23 10.97
CA MET A 53 9.34 -3.78 11.20
C MET A 53 10.24 -3.24 12.30
N THR A 54 10.70 -4.10 13.21
CA THR A 54 11.47 -3.67 14.37
C THR A 54 12.95 -3.60 14.03
N PRO A 55 13.65 -2.49 14.33
CA PRO A 55 15.09 -2.40 14.19
C PRO A 55 15.82 -3.53 14.92
N GLY A 56 16.69 -4.25 14.21
CA GLY A 56 17.42 -5.40 14.73
C GLY A 56 16.63 -6.71 14.76
N ALA A 57 15.40 -6.76 14.21
CA ALA A 57 14.68 -8.01 14.06
C ALA A 57 15.34 -8.93 13.01
N PRO A 58 15.21 -10.26 13.13
CA PRO A 58 15.88 -11.21 12.23
C PRO A 58 15.55 -11.04 10.74
N ALA A 59 14.40 -10.45 10.42
CA ALA A 59 13.93 -10.21 9.06
C ALA A 59 13.60 -8.73 8.83
N GLU A 60 14.31 -7.81 9.51
CA GLU A 60 14.05 -6.38 9.38
C GLU A 60 14.03 -5.91 7.91
N ILE A 61 12.94 -5.24 7.55
CA ILE A 61 12.78 -4.49 6.32
C ILE A 61 12.57 -3.04 6.74
N ALA A 62 13.66 -2.30 6.92
CA ALA A 62 13.63 -0.91 7.40
C ALA A 62 12.56 -0.01 6.71
N PRO A 63 12.38 -0.03 5.37
CA PRO A 63 11.36 0.80 4.72
C PRO A 63 9.91 0.30 4.93
N ALA A 64 9.68 -0.86 5.55
CA ALA A 64 8.31 -1.38 5.77
C ALA A 64 7.49 -0.51 6.73
N VAL A 65 8.13 0.22 7.65
CA VAL A 65 7.41 1.12 8.57
C VAL A 65 6.78 2.31 7.83
N GLU A 66 7.38 2.72 6.71
CA GLU A 66 6.96 3.87 5.90
C GLU A 66 5.60 3.66 5.22
N ILE A 67 5.18 2.39 5.02
CA ILE A 67 3.90 2.08 4.37
C ILE A 67 2.72 2.00 5.35
N ILE A 68 2.97 1.96 6.66
CA ILE A 68 1.93 1.84 7.70
C ILE A 68 0.87 2.95 7.60
N PRO A 69 1.21 4.23 7.41
CA PRO A 69 0.20 5.29 7.28
C PRO A 69 -0.76 5.05 6.11
N ASN A 70 -0.26 4.58 4.97
CA ASN A 70 -1.08 4.26 3.80
C ASN A 70 -1.96 3.03 4.02
N ILE A 71 -1.45 1.98 4.67
CA ILE A 71 -2.24 0.81 5.05
C ILE A 71 -3.43 1.23 5.93
N ASN A 72 -3.17 2.07 6.93
CA ASN A 72 -4.21 2.56 7.85
C ASN A 72 -5.25 3.43 7.12
N ARG A 73 -4.79 4.33 6.24
CA ARG A 73 -5.66 5.17 5.41
C ARG A 73 -6.58 4.35 4.50
N ILE A 74 -6.10 3.25 3.93
CA ILE A 74 -6.91 2.34 3.11
C ILE A 74 -7.85 1.52 4.01
N SER A 75 -7.35 1.01 5.13
CA SER A 75 -8.13 0.13 6.02
C SER A 75 -9.36 0.80 6.64
N ALA A 76 -9.28 2.10 6.94
CA ALA A 76 -10.36 2.85 7.57
C ALA A 76 -11.69 2.78 6.79
N PRO A 77 -11.78 3.19 5.51
CA PRO A 77 -13.03 3.11 4.75
C PRO A 77 -13.55 1.68 4.56
N LEU A 78 -12.67 0.68 4.42
CA LEU A 78 -13.10 -0.72 4.37
C LEU A 78 -13.78 -1.16 5.67
N ARG A 79 -13.24 -0.78 6.84
CA ARG A 79 -13.84 -1.11 8.15
C ARG A 79 -15.19 -0.41 8.34
N HIS A 80 -15.29 0.86 7.94
CA HIS A 80 -16.56 1.60 8.01
C HIS A 80 -17.63 1.01 7.09
N ALA A 81 -17.26 0.41 5.96
CA ALA A 81 -18.22 -0.15 5.01
C ALA A 81 -18.91 -1.43 5.50
N VAL A 82 -18.33 -2.12 6.49
CA VAL A 82 -18.81 -3.38 7.05
C VAL A 82 -19.26 -3.28 8.52
N ALA A 83 -19.06 -2.13 9.15
CA ALA A 83 -19.60 -1.85 10.48
C ALA A 83 -21.09 -1.50 10.35
N ASN A 84 -21.96 -2.30 10.98
CA ASN A 84 -23.40 -2.05 11.08
C ASN A 84 -23.70 -0.88 12.02
#